data_AF-A0A7K1UKM4-F1
#
_entry.id   AF-A0A7K1UKM4-F1
#
_cell.length_a   1.000
_cell.length_b   1.000
_cell.length_c   1.000
_cell.angle_alpha   90.00
_cell.angle_beta   90.00
_cell.angle_gamma   90.00
#
_symmetry.space_group_name_H-M   'P 1'
#
loop_
_entity.id
_entity.type
_entity.pdbx_description
1 polymer ?
#
loop_
_entity_poly.entity_id
_entity_poly.type
_entity_poly.pdbx_seq_one_letter_code
_entity_poly.pdbx_strand_id
1 'polypeptide(L)'
;MVDEHRQRLTRNMDILTHGLEQLAQDYARHITMAEEDPETFGAGHYVLYPHGRTDRRFAIEERYIDTDWSDPDRLPASWTWKAQTRQRHSDGSHPWVTTHQGVVPSNSVHQLLGYAQKWAATVRATKLREGFFTHTAPPQPGRHLRVEGPELP
;
A
#
# COMPACT_ATOMS: atom_id res chain seq x y z
N MET A 1 -10.72 -36.13 -1.76
CA MET A 1 -11.47 -34.87 -1.60
C MET A 1 -10.69 -33.81 -0.81
N VAL A 2 -9.97 -34.15 0.26
CA VAL A 2 -9.05 -33.21 0.96
C VAL A 2 -7.94 -32.71 0.03
N ASP A 3 -7.39 -33.60 -0.81
CA ASP A 3 -6.30 -33.24 -1.73
C ASP A 3 -6.71 -32.20 -2.77
N GLU A 4 -7.92 -32.30 -3.33
CA GLU A 4 -8.41 -31.32 -4.33
C GLU A 4 -8.64 -29.94 -3.72
N HIS A 5 -9.14 -29.89 -2.48
CA HIS A 5 -9.32 -28.63 -1.75
C HIS A 5 -7.97 -27.96 -1.49
N ARG A 6 -7.00 -28.73 -0.98
CA ARG A 6 -5.64 -28.25 -0.71
C ARG A 6 -4.96 -27.77 -1.99
N GLN A 7 -4.99 -28.56 -3.07
CA GLN A 7 -4.44 -28.18 -4.37
C GLN A 7 -5.04 -26.87 -4.90
N ARG A 8 -6.34 -26.66 -4.70
CA ARG A 8 -6.99 -25.40 -5.09
C ARG A 8 -6.49 -24.21 -4.26
N LEU A 9 -6.38 -24.36 -2.95
CA LEU A 9 -5.85 -23.30 -2.09
C LEU A 9 -4.39 -22.98 -2.43
N THR A 10 -3.55 -24.00 -2.68
CA THR A 10 -2.17 -23.83 -3.13
C THR A 10 -2.12 -23.02 -4.42
N ARG A 11 -2.89 -23.42 -5.44
CA ARG A 11 -2.96 -22.70 -6.70
C ARG A 11 -3.38 -21.24 -6.52
N ASN A 12 -4.36 -20.97 -5.67
CA ASN A 12 -4.83 -19.61 -5.45
C ASN A 12 -3.79 -18.76 -4.69
N MET A 13 -3.04 -19.36 -3.77
CA MET A 13 -1.92 -18.70 -3.09
C MET A 13 -0.78 -18.38 -4.08
N ASP A 14 -0.47 -19.31 -4.98
CA ASP A 14 0.51 -19.08 -6.04
C ASP A 14 0.06 -17.93 -6.96
N ILE A 15 -1.22 -17.90 -7.35
CA ILE A 15 -1.78 -16.80 -8.15
C ILE A 15 -1.65 -15.46 -7.43
N LEU A 16 -1.92 -15.42 -6.12
CA LEU A 16 -1.77 -14.19 -5.34
C LEU A 16 -0.32 -13.73 -5.34
N THR A 17 0.61 -14.62 -4.95
CA THR A 17 2.02 -14.30 -4.78
C THR A 17 2.62 -13.79 -6.09
N HIS A 18 2.49 -14.55 -7.17
CA HIS A 18 2.99 -14.14 -8.48
C HIS A 18 2.29 -12.88 -9.00
N GLY A 19 0.98 -12.74 -8.76
CA GLY A 19 0.23 -11.56 -9.17
C GLY A 19 0.67 -10.28 -8.46
N LEU A 20 1.03 -10.38 -7.17
CA LEU A 20 1.55 -9.25 -6.40
C LEU A 20 2.99 -8.90 -6.80
N GLU A 21 3.84 -9.90 -7.05
CA GLU A 21 5.19 -9.69 -7.57
C GLU A 21 5.18 -9.01 -8.93
N GLN A 22 4.34 -9.50 -9.86
CA GLN A 22 4.14 -8.87 -11.16
C GLN A 22 3.63 -7.44 -11.01
N LEU A 23 2.66 -7.19 -10.12
CA LEU A 23 2.18 -5.84 -9.85
C LEU A 23 3.29 -4.93 -9.30
N ALA A 24 4.12 -5.42 -8.39
CA ALA A 24 5.25 -4.69 -7.85
C ALA A 24 6.28 -4.36 -8.93
N GLN A 25 6.49 -5.27 -9.89
CA GLN A 25 7.36 -5.05 -11.05
C GLN A 25 6.79 -4.01 -12.02
N ASP A 26 5.52 -4.15 -12.40
CA ASP A 26 4.81 -3.23 -13.31
C ASP A 26 4.79 -1.79 -12.78
N TYR A 27 4.70 -1.65 -11.46
CA TYR A 27 4.68 -0.37 -10.76
C TYR A 27 5.97 -0.08 -9.99
N ALA A 28 7.11 -0.67 -10.35
CA ALA A 28 8.37 -0.61 -9.56
C ALA A 28 8.88 0.82 -9.27
N ARG A 29 8.55 1.80 -10.11
CA ARG A 29 8.89 3.22 -9.89
C ARG A 29 7.96 3.94 -8.91
N HIS A 30 6.81 3.35 -8.63
CA HIS A 30 5.70 3.98 -7.92
C HIS A 30 5.41 3.32 -6.59
N ILE A 31 5.57 2.00 -6.48
CA ILE A 31 5.30 1.23 -5.27
C ILE A 31 6.49 0.34 -4.88
N THR A 32 6.48 -0.14 -3.65
CA THR A 32 7.37 -1.18 -3.13
C THR A 32 6.50 -2.16 -2.35
N MET A 33 6.76 -3.46 -2.54
CA MET A 33 6.10 -4.53 -1.80
C MET A 33 7.01 -5.00 -0.67
N ALA A 34 6.41 -5.26 0.49
CA ALA A 34 7.06 -5.86 1.63
C ALA A 34 6.21 -7.04 2.13
N GLU A 35 6.90 -8.09 2.58
CA GLU A 35 6.30 -9.13 3.41
C GLU A 35 6.52 -8.73 4.86
N GLU A 36 5.43 -8.65 5.63
CA GLU A 36 5.44 -8.17 7.01
C GLU A 36 4.73 -9.18 7.92
N ASP A 37 5.12 -9.21 9.19
CA ASP A 37 4.35 -9.89 10.22
C ASP A 37 3.21 -8.97 10.70
N PRO A 38 1.94 -9.35 10.51
CA PRO A 38 0.81 -8.54 10.96
C PRO A 38 0.76 -8.34 12.48
N GLU A 39 1.32 -9.24 13.29
CA GLU A 39 1.36 -9.06 14.75
C GLU A 39 2.37 -7.98 15.15
N THR A 40 3.51 -7.96 14.46
CA THR A 40 4.58 -6.98 14.72
C THR A 40 4.28 -5.59 14.12
N PHE A 41 3.79 -5.54 12.88
CA PHE A 41 3.65 -4.29 12.11
C PHE A 41 2.19 -3.82 11.94
N GLY A 42 1.21 -4.65 12.30
CA GLY A 42 -0.21 -4.31 12.28
C GLY A 42 -0.78 -4.00 10.89
N ALA A 43 -0.12 -4.43 9.82
CA ALA A 43 -0.48 -4.10 8.45
C ALA A 43 -1.18 -5.27 7.76
N GLY A 44 -0.47 -6.41 7.64
CA GLY A 44 -0.85 -7.57 6.87
C GLY A 44 0.40 -8.38 6.52
N HIS A 45 0.21 -9.52 5.86
CA HIS A 45 1.29 -10.38 5.39
C HIS A 45 1.97 -9.80 4.14
N TYR A 46 1.19 -9.22 3.23
CA TYR A 46 1.70 -8.49 2.07
C TYR A 46 1.30 -7.03 2.14
N VAL A 47 2.27 -6.13 2.02
CA VAL A 47 2.03 -4.69 2.14
C VAL A 47 2.67 -3.94 0.98
N LEU A 48 1.86 -3.14 0.30
CA LEU A 48 2.29 -2.24 -0.76
C LEU A 48 2.38 -0.81 -0.20
N TYR A 49 3.52 -0.18 -0.41
CA TYR A 49 3.79 1.22 -0.06
C TYR A 49 4.07 2.04 -1.31
N PRO A 50 3.69 3.33 -1.39
CA PRO A 50 4.25 4.21 -2.39
C PRO A 50 5.76 4.31 -2.21
N HIS A 51 6.52 4.15 -3.29
CA HIS A 51 7.99 4.24 -3.24
C HIS A 51 8.45 5.56 -2.60
N GLY A 52 9.29 5.49 -1.58
CA GLY A 52 9.80 6.64 -0.82
C GLY A 52 8.79 7.29 0.13
N ARG A 53 7.61 6.70 0.36
CA ARG A 53 6.63 7.21 1.34
C ARG A 53 6.04 6.09 2.19
N THR A 54 5.82 6.39 3.46
CA THR A 54 5.25 5.46 4.46
C THR A 54 3.94 5.99 5.04
N ASP A 55 3.31 6.97 4.38
CA ASP A 55 2.07 7.63 4.80
C ASP A 55 0.82 6.96 4.21
N ARG A 56 0.97 6.05 3.24
CA ARG A 56 -0.12 5.28 2.65
C ARG A 56 0.31 3.83 2.50
N ARG A 57 -0.63 2.90 2.67
CA ARG A 57 -0.37 1.48 2.42
C ARG A 57 -1.61 0.74 1.93
N PHE A 58 -1.39 -0.35 1.21
CA PHE A 58 -2.39 -1.37 0.93
C PHE A 58 -1.89 -2.67 1.50
N ALA A 59 -2.60 -3.22 2.48
CA ALA A 59 -2.17 -4.40 3.20
C ALA A 59 -3.16 -5.55 3.01
N ILE A 60 -2.62 -6.75 2.87
CA ILE A 60 -3.36 -8.00 2.67
C ILE A 60 -2.97 -8.93 3.82
N GLU A 61 -3.96 -9.44 4.54
CA GLU A 61 -3.78 -10.36 5.64
C GLU A 61 -4.42 -11.72 5.31
N GLU A 62 -3.61 -12.77 5.38
CA GLU A 62 -4.04 -14.16 5.23
C GLU A 62 -4.98 -14.59 6.37
N ARG A 63 -6.04 -15.32 6.01
CA ARG A 63 -7.00 -15.87 6.95
C ARG A 63 -7.11 -17.37 6.76
N TYR A 64 -6.71 -18.10 7.80
CA TYR A 64 -6.75 -19.55 7.84
C TYR A 64 -8.03 -20.04 8.51
N ILE A 65 -8.51 -21.22 8.10
CA ILE A 65 -9.65 -21.91 8.71
C ILE A 65 -9.14 -23.27 9.18
N ASP A 66 -9.57 -23.69 10.37
CA ASP A 66 -9.31 -25.02 10.94
C ASP A 66 -7.82 -25.40 11.06
N THR A 67 -6.95 -24.41 11.22
CA THR A 67 -5.51 -24.58 11.45
C THR A 67 -4.95 -23.45 12.30
N ASP A 68 -3.87 -23.71 13.03
CA ASP A 68 -3.14 -22.72 13.81
C ASP A 68 -1.72 -22.49 13.25
N TRP A 69 -0.92 -21.69 13.96
CA TRP A 69 0.45 -21.35 13.59
C TRP A 69 1.42 -22.53 13.60
N SER A 70 1.05 -23.66 14.22
CA SER A 70 1.88 -24.86 14.31
C SER A 70 1.91 -25.67 13.01
N ASP A 71 0.93 -25.48 12.12
CA ASP A 71 0.94 -26.05 10.78
C ASP A 71 1.78 -25.17 9.84
N PRO A 72 2.98 -25.61 9.41
CA PRO A 72 3.81 -24.87 8.45
C PRO A 72 3.22 -24.89 7.04
N ASP A 73 2.28 -25.79 6.81
CA ASP A 73 1.70 -26.18 5.53
C ASP A 73 0.29 -25.62 5.36
N ARG A 74 -0.12 -24.70 6.26
CA ARG A 74 -1.39 -24.01 6.25
C ARG A 74 -1.54 -23.15 5.00
N LEU A 75 -2.76 -23.12 4.45
CA LEU A 75 -3.09 -22.30 3.28
C LEU A 75 -4.26 -21.39 3.61
N PRO A 76 -4.22 -20.11 3.18
CA PRO A 76 -5.30 -19.18 3.45
C PRO A 76 -6.57 -19.59 2.71
N ALA A 77 -7.67 -19.71 3.44
CA ALA A 77 -9.00 -19.94 2.87
C ALA A 77 -9.64 -18.63 2.35
N SER A 78 -9.17 -17.49 2.87
CA SER A 78 -9.56 -16.15 2.45
C SER A 78 -8.47 -15.14 2.80
N TRP A 79 -8.63 -13.91 2.31
CA TRP A 79 -7.78 -12.78 2.68
C TRP A 79 -8.64 -11.59 3.09
N THR A 80 -8.18 -10.84 4.09
CA THR A 80 -8.66 -9.48 4.29
C THR A 80 -7.71 -8.49 3.64
N TRP A 81 -8.22 -7.35 3.20
CA TRP A 81 -7.38 -6.28 2.69
C TRP A 81 -7.83 -4.93 3.25
N LYS A 82 -6.88 -4.01 3.41
CA LYS A 82 -7.09 -2.65 3.92
C LYS A 82 -6.24 -1.67 3.12
N ALA A 83 -6.88 -0.64 2.55
CA ALA A 83 -6.20 0.56 2.10
C ALA A 83 -6.20 1.59 3.24
N GLN A 84 -5.03 2.07 3.63
CA GLN A 84 -4.87 2.95 4.78
C GLN A 84 -4.01 4.16 4.44
N THR A 85 -4.26 5.25 5.16
CA THR A 85 -3.47 6.48 5.10
C THR A 85 -3.18 6.96 6.52
N ARG A 86 -1.97 7.46 6.78
CA ARG A 86 -1.67 8.19 8.00
C ARG A 86 -2.36 9.55 7.93
N GLN A 87 -3.11 9.88 8.97
CA GLN A 87 -3.71 11.20 9.12
C GLN A 87 -3.12 11.86 10.35
N ARG A 88 -2.72 13.12 10.22
CA ARG A 88 -2.26 13.90 11.36
C ARG A 88 -3.46 14.32 12.19
N HIS A 89 -3.47 13.93 13.46
CA HIS A 89 -4.42 14.41 14.45
C HIS A 89 -3.95 15.71 15.10
N SER A 90 -4.88 16.44 15.71
CA SER A 90 -4.61 17.69 16.43
C SER A 90 -3.69 17.50 17.65
N ASP A 91 -3.65 16.29 18.20
CA ASP A 91 -2.76 15.88 19.30
C ASP A 91 -1.30 15.58 18.84
N GLY A 92 -1.01 15.71 17.55
CA GLY A 92 0.31 15.43 16.96
C GLY A 92 0.54 13.95 16.62
N SER A 93 -0.39 13.05 16.94
CA SER A 93 -0.34 11.65 16.52
C SER A 93 -0.65 11.51 15.03
N HIS A 94 -0.20 10.40 14.44
CA HIS A 94 -0.39 10.10 13.02
C HIS A 94 -1.00 8.70 12.84
N PRO A 95 -2.22 8.44 13.37
CA PRO A 95 -2.84 7.13 13.28
C PRO A 95 -3.07 6.70 11.83
N TRP A 96 -3.04 5.39 11.61
CA TRP A 96 -3.52 4.78 10.38
C TRP A 96 -5.04 4.82 10.34
N VAL A 97 -5.58 5.44 9.30
CA VAL A 97 -7.02 5.47 9.02
C VAL A 97 -7.29 4.59 7.82
N THR A 98 -8.20 3.64 7.97
CA THR A 98 -8.64 2.77 6.89
C THR A 98 -9.63 3.52 6.00
N THR A 99 -9.27 3.70 4.73
CA THR A 99 -10.12 4.35 3.74
C THR A 99 -11.03 3.35 3.02
N HIS A 100 -10.52 2.13 2.80
CA HIS A 100 -11.25 1.04 2.19
C HIS A 100 -10.79 -0.28 2.77
N GLN A 101 -11.68 -1.27 2.82
CA GLN A 101 -11.35 -2.62 3.25
C GLN A 101 -12.32 -3.63 2.67
N GLY A 102 -11.95 -4.91 2.73
CA GLY A 102 -12.83 -6.00 2.37
C GLY A 102 -12.26 -7.36 2.76
N VAL A 103 -13.07 -8.38 2.54
CA VAL A 103 -12.68 -9.79 2.67
C VAL A 103 -12.95 -10.47 1.34
N VAL A 104 -12.00 -11.28 0.88
CA VAL A 104 -12.07 -11.98 -0.40
C VAL A 104 -11.82 -13.46 -0.15
N PRO A 105 -12.75 -14.36 -0.52
CA PRO A 105 -12.52 -15.80 -0.42
C PRO A 105 -11.43 -16.25 -1.41
N SER A 106 -10.76 -17.37 -1.11
CA SER A 106 -9.60 -17.83 -1.89
C SER A 106 -9.89 -18.00 -3.39
N ASN A 107 -11.09 -18.47 -3.73
CA ASN A 107 -11.54 -18.64 -5.12
C ASN A 107 -11.74 -17.32 -5.91
N SER A 108 -11.71 -16.18 -5.22
CA SER A 108 -11.83 -14.84 -5.81
C SER A 108 -10.50 -14.09 -5.80
N VAL A 109 -9.35 -14.78 -5.75
CA VAL A 109 -8.00 -14.17 -5.70
C VAL A 109 -7.77 -13.07 -6.76
N HIS A 110 -8.29 -13.24 -7.98
CA HIS A 110 -8.17 -12.22 -9.03
C HIS A 110 -8.88 -10.90 -8.68
N GLN A 111 -9.95 -10.96 -7.89
CA GLN A 111 -10.63 -9.76 -7.38
C GLN A 111 -9.73 -8.99 -6.41
N LEU A 112 -9.01 -9.71 -5.55
CA LEU A 112 -8.03 -9.12 -4.63
C LEU A 112 -6.89 -8.42 -5.38
N LEU A 113 -6.32 -9.09 -6.40
CA LEU A 113 -5.32 -8.49 -7.29
C LEU A 113 -5.86 -7.24 -8.00
N GLY A 114 -7.13 -7.27 -8.43
CA GLY A 114 -7.79 -6.10 -9.01
C GLY A 114 -7.91 -4.91 -8.03
N TYR A 115 -8.13 -5.15 -6.74
CA TYR A 115 -8.10 -4.09 -5.72
C TYR A 115 -6.70 -3.52 -5.52
N ALA A 116 -5.69 -4.38 -5.43
CA ALA A 116 -4.29 -3.96 -5.31
C ALA A 116 -3.83 -3.13 -6.52
N GLN A 117 -4.19 -3.57 -7.74
CA GLN A 117 -3.87 -2.85 -8.97
C GLN A 117 -4.53 -1.47 -9.04
N LYS A 118 -5.82 -1.36 -8.68
CA LYS A 118 -6.53 -0.07 -8.62
C LYS A 118 -5.87 0.88 -7.61
N TRP A 119 -5.43 0.36 -6.47
CA TRP A 119 -4.70 1.14 -5.49
C TRP A 119 -3.35 1.63 -6.04
N ALA A 120 -2.56 0.75 -6.66
CA ALA A 120 -1.27 1.09 -7.26
C ALA A 120 -1.40 2.14 -8.37
N ALA A 121 -2.44 2.01 -9.21
CA ALA A 121 -2.77 3.00 -10.24
C ALA A 121 -3.08 4.38 -9.63
N THR A 122 -3.80 4.42 -8.50
CA THR A 122 -4.09 5.66 -7.77
C THR A 122 -2.82 6.29 -7.21
N VAL A 123 -1.88 5.49 -6.70
CA VAL A 123 -0.57 5.97 -6.23
C VAL A 123 0.22 6.59 -7.38
N ARG A 124 0.30 5.91 -8.53
CA ARG A 124 0.94 6.44 -9.74
C ARG A 124 0.32 7.76 -10.17
N ALA A 125 -1.01 7.83 -10.28
CA ALA A 125 -1.71 9.05 -10.66
C ALA A 125 -1.44 10.21 -9.69
N THR A 126 -1.39 9.93 -8.39
CA THR A 126 -1.08 10.94 -7.36
C THR A 126 0.34 11.49 -7.55
N LYS A 127 1.34 10.61 -7.72
CA LYS A 127 2.73 11.02 -7.95
C LYS A 127 2.91 11.85 -9.22
N LEU A 128 2.25 11.47 -10.31
CA LEU A 128 2.29 12.24 -11.56
C LEU A 128 1.69 13.63 -11.36
N ARG A 129 0.56 13.74 -10.64
CA ARG A 129 -0.08 15.02 -10.33
C ARG A 129 0.83 15.91 -9.47
N GLU A 130 1.45 15.38 -8.42
CA GLU A 130 2.40 16.11 -7.57
C GLU A 130 3.65 16.58 -8.35
N GLY A 131 4.17 15.71 -9.24
CA GLY A 131 5.27 16.04 -10.15
C GLY A 131 4.94 17.17 -11.13
N PHE A 132 3.70 17.20 -11.63
CA PHE A 132 3.20 18.30 -12.47
C PHE A 132 3.15 19.63 -11.72
N PHE A 133 2.64 19.64 -10.48
CA PHE A 133 2.55 20.87 -9.67
C PHE A 133 3.92 21.38 -9.21
N THR A 134 4.90 20.51 -9.00
CA THR A 134 6.28 20.92 -8.67
C THR A 134 7.02 21.51 -9.88
N HIS A 135 6.69 21.10 -11.12
CA HIS A 135 7.26 21.69 -12.33
C HIS A 135 6.62 23.01 -12.79
N THR A 136 5.39 23.31 -12.34
CA THR A 136 4.66 24.53 -12.73
C THR A 136 4.72 25.65 -11.69
N ALA A 137 5.41 25.46 -10.56
CA ALA A 137 5.68 26.56 -9.65
C ALA A 137 6.67 27.53 -10.32
N PRO A 138 6.28 28.80 -10.61
CA PRO A 138 7.25 29.78 -11.07
C PRO A 138 8.28 30.00 -9.97
N PRO A 139 9.56 30.27 -10.31
CA PRO A 139 10.52 30.72 -9.32
C PRO A 139 9.94 31.97 -8.66
N GLN A 140 9.77 31.95 -7.33
CA GLN A 140 9.41 33.17 -6.59
C GLN A 140 10.46 34.24 -6.93
N PRO A 141 10.09 35.35 -7.59
CA PRO A 141 11.01 36.45 -7.78
C PRO A 141 11.35 37.02 -6.41
N GLY A 142 12.64 37.23 -6.21
CA GLY A 142 13.26 37.53 -4.92
C GLY A 142 12.50 38.57 -4.10
N ARG A 143 12.22 38.19 -2.86
CA ARG A 143 11.98 39.09 -1.74
C ARG A 143 13.29 39.82 -1.46
N HIS A 144 13.65 40.80 -2.30
CA HIS A 144 14.71 41.74 -1.96
C HIS A 144 14.22 42.53 -0.75
N LEU A 145 14.89 42.31 0.38
CA LEU A 145 14.80 43.19 1.54
C LEU A 145 15.06 44.61 1.06
N ARG A 146 14.04 45.46 1.20
CA ARG A 146 14.19 46.91 1.12
C ARG A 146 15.07 47.34 2.29
N VAL A 147 16.37 47.50 2.04
CA VAL A 147 17.26 48.20 2.95
C VAL A 147 17.08 49.69 2.65
N GLU A 148 16.22 50.36 3.40
CA GLU A 148 16.22 51.82 3.46
C GLU A 148 17.51 52.25 4.18
N GLY A 149 18.46 52.83 3.44
CA GLY A 149 19.63 53.53 3.97
C GLY A 149 19.36 55.04 3.97
N PRO A 150 19.82 55.78 4.98
CA PRO A 150 19.38 57.15 5.24
C PRO A 150 20.01 58.16 4.28
N GLU A 151 19.24 59.20 3.93
CA GLU A 151 19.72 60.42 3.30
C GLU A 151 20.75 61.11 4.20
N LEU A 152 21.83 61.62 3.60
CA LEU A 152 22.84 62.43 4.25
C LEU A 152 23.00 63.76 3.47
N PRO A 153 23.43 64.83 4.16
CA PRO A 153 22.94 66.21 4.01
C PRO A 153 23.51 67.01 2.84
#